data_AF-A0A3D3H537-F1
#
_entry.id   AF-A0A3D3H537-F1
#
_cell.length_a   1.000
_cell.length_b   1.000
_cell.length_c   1.000
_cell.angle_alpha   90.00
_cell.angle_beta   90.00
_cell.angle_gamma   90.00
#
_symmetry.space_group_name_H-M   'P 1'
#
loop_
_entity.id
_entity.type
_entity.pdbx_description
1 polymer ?
#
loop_
_entity_poly.entity_id
_entity_poly.type
_entity_poly.pdbx_seq_one_letter_code
_entity_poly.pdbx_strand_id
1 'polypeptide(L)'
;MVIVGAGFAGLAAAMELEAAGVTDVVILERAREVGGTWRENTYPGVACDVPAHLYALARHPWPHWTREFAPGAEIQAYLRRVAATTGIDSRIRFDTALLDARWNDGAWNLQTTGGSLRARMHVLACGRLTEPSLPEVHGLAAFPGPVVHSARWDSQLDLDGKRIAVVGTGA
;
A
#
# COMPACT_ATOMS: atom_id res chain seq x y z
N MET A 1 10.06 -15.98 -8.41
CA MET A 1 8.79 -15.89 -7.64
C MET A 1 8.23 -14.49 -7.84
N VAL A 2 6.91 -14.32 -7.83
CA VAL A 2 6.29 -12.99 -7.94
C VAL A 2 5.51 -12.68 -6.68
N ILE A 3 5.73 -11.50 -6.11
CA ILE A 3 4.97 -10.94 -4.99
C ILE A 3 4.19 -9.73 -5.53
N VAL A 4 2.92 -9.58 -5.15
CA VAL A 4 2.10 -8.43 -5.56
C VAL A 4 1.80 -7.55 -4.36
N GLY A 5 2.25 -6.30 -4.42
CA GLY A 5 2.12 -5.27 -3.38
C GLY A 5 3.44 -4.99 -2.67
N ALA A 6 3.80 -3.72 -2.53
CA ALA A 6 4.98 -3.24 -1.81
C ALA A 6 4.61 -2.48 -0.52
N GLY A 7 3.61 -2.98 0.21
CA GLY A 7 3.36 -2.61 1.61
C GLY A 7 4.13 -3.50 2.59
N PHE A 8 3.82 -3.40 3.89
CA PHE A 8 4.45 -4.23 4.94
C PHE A 8 4.58 -5.70 4.59
N ALA A 9 3.50 -6.34 4.14
CA ALA A 9 3.47 -7.77 3.83
C ALA A 9 4.42 -8.14 2.68
N GLY A 10 4.48 -7.32 1.63
CA GLY A 10 5.31 -7.59 0.46
C GLY A 10 6.80 -7.40 0.76
N LEU A 11 7.14 -6.32 1.48
CA LEU A 11 8.50 -6.07 1.91
C LEU A 11 8.98 -7.17 2.88
N ALA A 12 8.19 -7.51 3.90
CA ALA A 12 8.52 -8.58 4.83
C ALA A 12 8.71 -9.93 4.13
N ALA A 13 7.80 -10.30 3.22
CA ALA A 13 7.88 -11.55 2.48
C ALA A 13 9.16 -11.61 1.64
N ALA A 14 9.50 -10.54 0.92
CA ALA A 14 10.69 -10.50 0.10
C ALA A 14 11.98 -10.57 0.94
N MET A 15 12.03 -9.91 2.11
CA MET A 15 13.16 -9.97 3.02
C MET A 15 13.37 -11.37 3.62
N GLU A 16 12.30 -12.03 4.05
CA GLU A 16 12.41 -13.38 4.61
C GLU A 16 12.75 -14.42 3.52
N LEU A 17 12.29 -14.23 2.29
CA LEU A 17 12.73 -15.03 1.13
C LEU A 17 14.21 -14.84 0.84
N GLU A 18 14.71 -13.60 0.87
CA GLU A 18 16.12 -13.29 0.71
C GLU A 18 16.97 -13.91 1.82
N ALA A 19 16.52 -13.82 3.08
CA ALA A 19 17.16 -14.48 4.22
C ALA A 19 17.19 -16.02 4.09
N ALA A 20 16.20 -16.61 3.42
CA ALA A 20 16.15 -18.03 3.10
C ALA A 20 16.95 -18.41 1.84
N GLY A 21 17.67 -17.47 1.22
CA GLY A 21 18.48 -17.70 0.01
C GLY A 21 17.68 -17.69 -1.30
N VAL A 22 16.40 -17.31 -1.27
CA VAL A 22 15.55 -17.19 -2.47
C VAL A 22 15.68 -15.78 -3.03
N THR A 23 16.53 -15.63 -4.05
CA THR A 23 16.88 -14.32 -4.62
C THR A 23 16.23 -14.03 -5.98
N ASP A 24 15.68 -15.04 -6.67
CA ASP A 24 14.87 -14.86 -7.88
C ASP A 24 13.43 -14.48 -7.49
N VAL A 25 13.27 -13.24 -7.05
CA VAL A 25 12.00 -12.65 -6.58
C VAL A 25 11.82 -11.28 -7.22
N VAL A 26 10.64 -11.05 -7.78
CA VAL A 26 10.20 -9.71 -8.22
C VAL A 26 8.94 -9.32 -7.45
N ILE A 27 8.90 -8.07 -7.01
CA ILE A 27 7.71 -7.47 -6.39
C ILE A 27 7.04 -6.58 -7.45
N LEU A 28 5.74 -6.73 -7.64
CA LEU A 28 4.93 -5.87 -8.51
C LEU A 28 4.18 -4.87 -7.63
N GLU A 29 4.34 -3.58 -7.88
CA GLU A 29 3.61 -2.52 -7.20
C GLU A 29 2.96 -1.61 -8.25
N ARG A 30 1.65 -1.37 -8.09
CA ARG A 30 0.90 -0.55 -9.05
C ARG A 30 1.25 0.93 -8.96
N ALA A 31 1.74 1.39 -7.82
CA ALA A 31 2.15 2.78 -7.64
C ALA A 31 3.64 2.99 -7.91
N ARG A 32 4.03 4.26 -7.91
CA ARG A 32 5.41 4.72 -8.11
C ARG A 32 6.36 4.49 -6.92
N GLU A 33 5.84 4.04 -5.78
CA GLU A 33 6.63 3.91 -4.55
C GLU A 33 6.03 2.88 -3.57
N VAL A 34 6.85 2.42 -2.62
CA VAL A 34 6.43 1.54 -1.52
C VAL A 34 5.43 2.21 -0.58
N GLY A 35 4.76 1.42 0.26
CA GLY A 35 3.94 1.95 1.35
C GLY A 35 2.58 1.29 1.51
N GLY A 36 1.98 0.83 0.40
CA GLY A 36 0.63 0.27 0.40
C GLY A 36 -0.37 1.24 1.04
N THR A 37 -1.07 0.78 2.09
CA THR A 37 -2.05 1.58 2.84
C THR A 37 -1.52 2.96 3.24
N TRP A 38 -0.27 3.06 3.69
CA TRP A 38 0.31 4.31 4.22
C TRP A 38 0.72 5.31 3.14
N ARG A 39 0.84 4.84 1.90
CA ARG A 39 1.00 5.70 0.71
C ARG A 39 -0.36 6.21 0.22
N GLU A 40 -1.36 5.33 0.19
CA GLU A 40 -2.69 5.64 -0.37
C GLU A 40 -3.53 6.55 0.55
N ASN A 41 -3.41 6.38 1.87
CA ASN A 41 -4.23 7.11 2.84
C ASN A 41 -3.48 8.32 3.39
N THR A 42 -3.85 9.50 2.91
CA THR A 42 -3.22 10.79 3.26
C THR A 42 -4.20 11.80 3.85
N TYR A 43 -5.40 11.35 4.24
CA TYR A 43 -6.40 12.22 4.85
C TYR A 43 -5.94 12.77 6.21
N PRO A 44 -6.38 13.98 6.60
CA PRO A 44 -5.99 14.59 7.87
C PRO A 44 -6.32 13.69 9.06
N GLY A 45 -5.33 13.47 9.93
CA GLY A 45 -5.48 12.66 11.14
C GLY A 45 -5.19 11.17 10.98
N VAL A 46 -4.91 10.68 9.76
CA VAL A 46 -4.55 9.26 9.55
C VAL A 46 -3.38 8.84 10.45
N ALA A 47 -3.58 7.77 11.21
CA ALA A 47 -2.63 7.24 12.18
C ALA A 47 -2.85 5.73 12.38
N CYS A 48 -1.85 5.04 12.91
CA CYS A 48 -2.02 3.64 13.30
C CYS A 48 -2.74 3.52 14.65
N ASP A 49 -3.60 2.51 14.77
CA ASP A 49 -4.28 2.11 16.00
C ASP A 49 -3.45 1.16 16.88
N VAL A 50 -2.30 0.71 16.36
CA VAL A 50 -1.32 -0.11 17.09
C VAL A 50 -0.18 0.79 17.59
N PRO A 51 0.29 0.62 18.85
CA PRO A 51 1.46 1.33 19.33
C PRO A 51 2.65 1.17 18.39
N ALA A 52 3.31 2.27 18.05
CA ALA A 52 4.27 2.36 16.96
C ALA A 52 5.49 1.42 17.15
N HIS A 53 5.87 1.17 18.40
CA HIS A 53 6.92 0.22 18.74
C HIS A 53 6.55 -1.25 18.44
N LEU A 54 5.25 -1.57 18.34
CA LEU A 54 4.71 -2.86 17.91
C LEU A 54 4.37 -2.88 16.41
N TYR A 55 4.23 -1.71 15.79
CA TYR A 55 3.87 -1.56 14.38
C TYR A 55 5.09 -1.30 13.49
N ALA A 56 6.12 -2.13 13.66
CA ALA A 56 7.37 -2.09 12.88
C ALA A 56 7.82 -3.52 12.54
N LEU A 57 8.65 -3.67 11.51
CA LEU A 57 9.28 -4.94 11.19
C LEU A 57 10.33 -5.28 12.26
N ALA A 58 10.27 -6.50 12.80
CA ALA A 58 11.07 -6.92 13.95
C ALA A 58 12.60 -6.74 13.74
N ARG A 59 13.09 -6.94 12.51
CA ARG A 59 14.52 -6.77 12.16
C ARG A 59 14.91 -5.31 11.84
N HIS A 60 13.93 -4.40 11.78
CA HIS A 60 14.10 -2.99 11.45
C HIS A 60 13.32 -2.10 12.43
N PRO A 61 13.70 -2.08 13.72
CA PRO A 61 13.07 -1.20 14.68
C PRO A 61 13.28 0.28 14.31
N TRP A 62 12.35 1.14 14.76
CA TRP A 62 12.43 2.57 14.54
C TRP A 62 12.28 3.33 15.87
N PRO A 63 13.35 3.95 16.40
CA PRO A 63 13.28 4.64 17.69
C PRO A 63 12.77 6.07 17.59
N HIS A 64 12.52 6.58 16.39
CA HIS A 64 12.20 7.99 16.14
C HIS A 64 10.70 8.24 15.88
N TRP A 65 9.81 7.36 16.38
CA TRP A 65 8.38 7.65 16.38
C TRP A 65 8.10 8.89 17.25
N THR A 66 7.30 9.83 16.75
CA THR A 66 7.04 11.09 17.50
C THR A 66 5.97 10.93 18.59
N ARG A 67 5.14 9.89 18.49
CA ARG A 67 4.04 9.59 19.41
C ARG A 67 3.77 8.09 19.47
N GLU A 68 3.03 7.67 20.50
CA GLU A 68 2.65 6.26 20.70
C GLU A 68 1.91 5.67 19.50
N PHE A 69 0.96 6.41 18.92
CA PHE A 69 0.21 6.02 17.73
C PHE A 69 0.71 6.81 16.52
N ALA A 70 1.61 6.22 15.73
CA ALA A 70 2.35 6.95 14.70
C ALA A 70 1.41 7.55 13.62
N PRO A 71 1.65 8.81 13.17
CA PRO A 71 1.00 9.34 11.98
C PRO A 71 1.31 8.52 10.74
N GLY A 72 0.36 8.45 9.80
CA GLY A 72 0.57 7.71 8.56
C GLY A 72 1.79 8.17 7.76
N ALA A 73 2.08 9.47 7.77
CA ALA A 73 3.28 10.02 7.13
C ALA A 73 4.60 9.49 7.73
N GLU A 74 4.67 9.25 9.04
CA GLU A 74 5.85 8.65 9.67
C GLU A 74 6.00 7.19 9.30
N ILE A 75 4.89 6.44 9.23
CA ILE A 75 4.93 5.03 8.82
C ILE A 75 5.32 4.92 7.35
N GLN A 76 4.85 5.82 6.50
CA GLN A 76 5.30 5.90 5.11
C GLN A 76 6.80 6.19 5.00
N ALA A 77 7.31 7.14 5.80
CA ALA A 77 8.75 7.44 5.85
C ALA A 77 9.56 6.23 6.35
N TYR A 78 9.05 5.50 7.34
CA TYR A 78 9.64 4.27 7.85
C TYR A 78 9.73 3.19 6.76
N LEU A 79 8.65 2.92 6.01
CA LEU A 79 8.65 1.91 4.94
C LEU A 79 9.62 2.27 3.80
N ARG A 80 9.64 3.55 3.38
CA ARG A 80 10.63 4.05 2.40
C ARG A 80 12.06 3.80 2.89
N ARG A 81 12.33 4.09 4.16
CA ARG A 81 13.66 3.85 4.76
C ARG A 81 14.01 2.37 4.76
N VAL A 82 13.10 1.49 5.19
CA VAL A 82 13.36 0.04 5.20
C VAL A 82 13.69 -0.42 3.80
N ALA A 83 12.90 -0.03 2.80
CA ALA A 83 13.10 -0.47 1.44
C ALA A 83 14.46 -0.01 0.87
N ALA A 84 14.85 1.24 1.13
CA ALA A 84 16.12 1.79 0.70
C ALA A 84 17.33 1.14 1.41
N THR A 85 17.24 0.96 2.74
CA THR A 85 18.36 0.42 3.55
C THR A 85 18.59 -1.07 3.35
N THR A 86 17.55 -1.81 2.96
CA THR A 86 17.66 -3.24 2.63
C THR A 86 18.04 -3.48 1.17
N GLY A 87 17.95 -2.46 0.32
CA GLY A 87 18.16 -2.58 -1.13
C GLY A 87 17.01 -3.28 -1.86
N ILE A 88 15.90 -3.59 -1.17
CA ILE A 88 14.78 -4.34 -1.73
C ILE A 88 14.07 -3.58 -2.85
N ASP A 89 14.18 -2.25 -2.87
CA ASP A 89 13.64 -1.39 -3.93
C ASP A 89 14.13 -1.83 -5.33
N SER A 90 15.35 -2.36 -5.43
CA SER A 90 15.91 -2.89 -6.68
C SER A 90 15.16 -4.10 -7.24
N ARG A 91 14.35 -4.77 -6.40
CA ARG A 91 13.54 -5.93 -6.76
C ARG A 91 12.09 -5.56 -7.07
N ILE A 92 11.72 -4.28 -6.93
CA ILE A 92 10.36 -3.80 -7.13
C ILE A 92 10.20 -3.25 -8.54
N ARG A 93 9.17 -3.71 -9.24
CA ARG A 93 8.65 -3.08 -10.44
C ARG A 93 7.48 -2.19 -10.06
N PHE A 94 7.77 -0.91 -9.92
CA PHE A 94 6.77 0.13 -9.73
C PHE A 94 5.95 0.34 -11.00
N ASP A 95 4.83 1.05 -10.86
CA ASP A 95 3.88 1.35 -11.95
C ASP A 95 3.44 0.09 -12.73
N THR A 96 3.45 -1.06 -12.05
CA THR A 96 3.19 -2.38 -12.63
C THR A 96 2.07 -3.06 -11.86
N ALA A 97 0.84 -2.90 -12.35
CA ALA A 97 -0.33 -3.56 -11.78
C ALA A 97 -0.47 -4.98 -12.32
N LEU A 98 -0.79 -5.94 -11.44
CA LEU A 98 -1.29 -7.26 -11.85
C LEU A 98 -2.73 -7.12 -12.32
N LEU A 99 -3.04 -7.66 -13.50
CA LEU A 99 -4.36 -7.62 -14.14
C LEU A 99 -5.07 -8.98 -14.09
N ASP A 100 -4.34 -10.07 -14.28
CA ASP A 100 -4.87 -11.44 -14.24
C ASP A 100 -3.78 -12.42 -13.79
N ALA A 101 -4.19 -13.51 -13.14
CA ALA A 101 -3.28 -14.57 -12.70
C ALA A 101 -3.94 -15.93 -12.89
N ARG A 102 -3.31 -16.79 -13.71
CA ARG A 102 -3.81 -18.13 -14.01
C ARG A 102 -2.75 -19.18 -13.78
N TRP A 103 -3.11 -20.22 -13.05
CA TRP A 103 -2.28 -21.41 -12.92
C TRP A 103 -2.53 -22.37 -14.08
N ASN A 104 -1.49 -22.64 -14.88
CA ASN A 104 -1.50 -23.69 -15.89
C ASN A 104 -0.06 -24.19 -16.15
N ASP A 105 0.09 -25.40 -16.67
CA ASP A 105 1.39 -25.97 -17.06
C ASP A 105 2.47 -25.88 -15.97
N GLY A 106 2.08 -26.14 -14.71
CA GLY A 106 2.96 -26.13 -13.54
C GLY A 106 3.51 -24.76 -13.15
N ALA A 107 2.88 -23.66 -13.60
CA ALA A 107 3.30 -22.30 -13.26
C ALA A 107 2.12 -21.32 -13.21
N TRP A 108 2.37 -20.20 -12.53
CA TRP A 108 1.53 -19.00 -12.62
C TRP A 108 1.89 -18.21 -13.88
N ASN A 109 0.88 -17.87 -14.67
CA ASN A 109 0.96 -16.92 -15.78
C ASN A 109 0.23 -15.66 -15.34
N LEU A 110 0.97 -14.56 -15.30
CA LEU A 110 0.54 -13.29 -14.75
C LEU A 110 0.50 -12.28 -15.89
N GLN A 111 -0.62 -11.59 -16.03
CA GLN A 111 -0.75 -10.46 -16.94
C GLN A 111 -0.59 -9.18 -16.13
N THR A 112 0.27 -8.27 -16.58
CA THR A 112 0.53 -7.00 -15.89
C THR A 112 0.48 -5.84 -16.88
N THR A 113 0.39 -4.61 -16.38
CA THR A 113 0.53 -3.41 -17.22
C THR A 113 1.90 -3.30 -17.89
N GLY A 114 2.93 -3.96 -17.34
CA GLY A 114 4.29 -4.03 -17.90
C GLY A 114 4.56 -5.26 -18.77
N GLY A 115 3.53 -6.04 -19.14
CA GLY A 115 3.65 -7.26 -19.93
C GLY A 115 3.45 -8.55 -19.12
N SER A 116 3.55 -9.70 -19.79
CA SER A 116 3.30 -11.01 -19.16
C SER A 116 4.52 -11.52 -18.37
N LEU A 117 4.25 -12.20 -17.26
CA LEU A 117 5.24 -12.84 -16.41
C LEU A 117 4.86 -14.30 -16.12
N ARG A 118 5.86 -15.15 -15.91
CA ARG A 118 5.68 -16.53 -15.48
C ARG A 118 6.42 -16.77 -14.16
N ALA A 119 5.80 -17.44 -13.21
CA ALA A 119 6.40 -17.72 -11.91
C ALA A 119 6.00 -19.09 -11.38
N ARG A 120 6.93 -19.78 -10.71
CA ARG A 120 6.60 -21.04 -9.99
C ARG A 120 5.68 -20.80 -8.80
N MET A 121 5.83 -19.65 -8.14
CA MET A 121 5.11 -19.26 -6.94
C MET A 121 4.65 -17.81 -7.08
N HIS A 122 3.46 -17.53 -6.59
CA HIS A 122 2.82 -16.22 -6.58
C HIS A 122 2.31 -15.91 -5.18
N VAL A 123 2.71 -14.77 -4.62
CA VAL A 123 2.33 -14.32 -3.28
C VAL A 123 1.50 -13.05 -3.40
N LEU A 124 0.27 -13.09 -2.89
CA LEU A 124 -0.62 -11.93 -2.83
C LEU A 124 -0.39 -11.17 -1.52
N ALA A 125 0.34 -10.04 -1.62
CA ALA A 125 0.58 -9.09 -0.53
C ALA A 125 -0.15 -7.76 -0.79
N CYS A 126 -1.28 -7.81 -1.51
CA CYS A 126 -2.00 -6.64 -2.01
C CYS A 126 -2.79 -5.87 -0.93
N GLY A 127 -2.85 -6.36 0.31
CA GLY A 127 -3.66 -5.76 1.37
C GLY A 127 -5.16 -5.96 1.17
N ARG A 128 -5.96 -5.53 2.16
CA ARG A 128 -7.43 -5.70 2.18
C ARG A 128 -8.22 -4.41 1.90
N LEU A 129 -7.56 -3.25 1.95
CA LEU A 129 -8.21 -1.93 1.96
C LEU A 129 -7.67 -1.04 0.82
N THR A 130 -7.59 -1.58 -0.39
CA THR A 130 -6.94 -0.91 -1.53
C THR A 130 -7.89 -0.28 -2.53
N GLU A 131 -9.12 -0.80 -2.62
CA GLU A 131 -10.16 -0.28 -3.51
C GLU A 131 -11.22 0.47 -2.70
N PRO A 132 -11.33 1.81 -2.86
CA PRO A 132 -12.41 2.57 -2.25
C PRO A 132 -13.75 2.17 -2.86
N SER A 133 -14.77 2.04 -2.02
CA SER A 133 -16.15 1.83 -2.47
C SER A 133 -16.95 3.07 -2.14
N LEU A 134 -17.40 3.79 -3.17
CA LEU A 134 -18.32 4.90 -2.97
C LEU A 134 -19.74 4.35 -2.71
N PRO A 135 -20.45 4.83 -1.68
CA PRO A 135 -21.83 4.42 -1.46
C PRO A 135 -22.73 4.94 -2.58
N GLU A 136 -23.71 4.15 -2.97
CA GLU A 136 -24.77 4.60 -3.87
C GLU A 136 -25.70 5.56 -3.12
N VAL A 137 -25.46 6.86 -3.32
CA VAL A 137 -26.30 7.93 -2.74
C VAL A 137 -27.04 8.63 -3.86
N HIS A 138 -28.37 8.63 -3.79
CA HIS A 138 -29.21 9.31 -4.77
C HIS A 138 -28.87 10.80 -4.83
N GLY A 139 -28.61 11.30 -6.04
CA GLY A 139 -28.25 12.71 -6.28
C GLY A 139 -26.79 13.08 -6.01
N LEU A 140 -25.92 12.14 -5.59
CA LEU A 140 -24.51 12.43 -5.28
C LEU A 140 -23.76 13.03 -6.48
N ALA A 141 -24.01 12.51 -7.68
CA ALA A 141 -23.39 13.02 -8.91
C ALA A 141 -23.79 14.47 -9.25
N ALA A 142 -24.92 14.96 -8.71
CA ALA A 142 -25.39 16.33 -8.90
C ALA A 142 -24.99 17.25 -7.73
N PHE A 143 -24.24 16.75 -6.74
CA PHE A 143 -23.78 17.55 -5.62
C PHE A 143 -22.85 18.66 -6.14
N PRO A 144 -23.12 19.95 -5.87
CA PRO A 144 -22.37 21.06 -6.46
C PRO A 144 -20.99 21.28 -5.84
N GLY A 145 -20.69 20.58 -4.74
CA GLY A 145 -19.40 20.67 -4.04
C GLY A 145 -18.49 19.47 -4.36
N PRO A 146 -17.24 19.51 -3.87
CA PRO A 146 -16.33 18.38 -4.00
C PRO A 146 -16.84 17.17 -3.21
N VAL A 147 -16.68 15.98 -3.80
CA VAL A 147 -16.89 14.69 -3.14
C VAL A 147 -15.56 13.95 -3.16
N VAL A 148 -15.05 13.58 -1.99
CA VAL A 148 -13.77 12.90 -1.82
C VAL A 148 -13.93 11.64 -0.96
N HIS A 149 -13.26 10.56 -1.34
CA HIS A 149 -13.13 9.37 -0.51
C HIS A 149 -11.81 9.46 0.28
N SER A 150 -11.80 9.08 1.56
CA SER A 150 -10.60 9.18 2.42
C SER A 150 -9.37 8.47 1.84
N ALA A 151 -9.54 7.28 1.26
CA ALA A 151 -8.49 6.54 0.55
C ALA A 151 -8.02 7.15 -0.80
N ARG A 152 -8.62 8.24 -1.26
CA ARG A 152 -8.22 9.03 -2.44
C ARG A 152 -8.24 10.52 -2.08
N TRP A 153 -7.70 10.84 -0.91
CA TRP A 153 -7.73 12.19 -0.37
C TRP A 153 -7.05 13.18 -1.32
N ASP A 154 -7.74 14.30 -1.56
CA ASP A 154 -7.20 15.42 -2.32
C ASP A 154 -6.65 16.48 -1.35
N SER A 155 -5.33 16.62 -1.33
CA SER A 155 -4.64 17.60 -0.48
C SER A 155 -4.83 19.05 -0.94
N GLN A 156 -5.45 19.29 -2.10
CA GLN A 156 -5.73 20.62 -2.63
C GLN A 156 -7.08 21.18 -2.16
N LEU A 157 -7.88 20.40 -1.42
CA LEU A 157 -9.16 20.85 -0.88
C LEU A 157 -8.97 21.95 0.17
N ASP A 158 -9.49 23.13 -0.12
CA ASP A 158 -9.65 24.21 0.86
C ASP A 158 -10.92 23.98 1.69
N LEU A 159 -10.72 23.70 2.98
CA LEU A 159 -11.77 23.37 3.93
C LEU A 159 -12.18 24.56 4.82
N ASP A 160 -11.46 25.69 4.74
CA ASP A 160 -11.68 26.81 5.64
C ASP A 160 -13.06 27.47 5.39
N GLY A 161 -13.81 27.63 6.48
CA GLY A 161 -15.17 28.20 6.43
C GLY A 161 -16.20 27.34 5.68
N LYS A 162 -15.88 26.11 5.27
CA LYS A 162 -16.80 25.23 4.56
C LYS A 162 -17.73 24.49 5.53
N ARG A 163 -18.90 24.11 5.02
CA ARG A 163 -19.78 23.14 5.69
C ARG A 163 -19.43 21.75 5.17
N ILE A 164 -18.99 20.88 6.07
CA ILE A 164 -18.46 19.56 5.73
C ILE A 164 -19.41 18.50 6.28
N ALA A 165 -19.72 17.50 5.45
CA ALA A 165 -20.43 16.30 5.86
C ALA A 165 -19.49 15.10 5.70
N VAL A 166 -19.45 14.24 6.71
CA VAL A 166 -18.71 12.97 6.69
C VAL A 166 -19.71 11.84 6.72
N VAL A 167 -19.59 10.91 5.77
CA VAL A 167 -20.46 9.74 5.65
C VAL A 167 -19.64 8.50 5.98
N GLY A 168 -20.03 7.79 7.04
CA GLY A 168 -19.29 6.67 7.61
C GLY A 168 -18.58 7.06 8.91
N THR A 169 -18.63 6.16 9.89
CA THR A 169 -17.99 6.32 11.21
C THR A 169 -17.00 5.19 11.49
N GLY A 170 -16.44 4.61 10.44
CA GLY A 170 -15.34 3.66 10.52
C GLY A 170 -14.01 4.35 10.83
N ALA A 171 -13.02 3.55 11.19
CA ALA A 171 -11.63 4.00 11.33
C ALA A 171 -10.94 4.11 9.96
#